data_AF-A0A6M3M995-F1
#
_entry.id   AF-A0A6M3M995-F1
#
_cell.length_a   1.000
_cell.length_b   1.000
_cell.length_c   1.000
_cell.angle_alpha   90.00
_cell.angle_beta   90.00
_cell.angle_gamma   90.00
#
_symmetry.space_group_name_H-M   'P 1'
#
loop_
_entity.id
_entity.type
_entity.pdbx_description
1 polymer ?
#
loop_
_entity_poly.entity_id
_entity_poly.type
_entity_poly.pdbx_seq_one_letter_code
_entity_poly.pdbx_strand_id
1 'polypeptide(L)'
;MPEESGKAPEQITIVNGKPAECGCTMAFSSGGGQYSDVHRVTLCEVHRTKTGFGPTEVVRDENGYWYHPCIPAFDGSEDPEPYHAWLKAQGLQLSWGSLEIDLADHPYWNGEANCIGWDPRSPGPEWFLLGIFDTEDGPHVHWARRVAS
;
A
#
# COMPACT_ATOMS: atom_id res chain seq x y z
N MET A 1 -26.32 2.80 -25.00
CA MET A 1 -26.48 2.38 -23.59
C MET A 1 -25.10 2.11 -23.01
N PRO A 2 -24.79 2.58 -21.80
CA PRO A 2 -24.93 3.94 -21.26
C PRO A 2 -23.59 4.69 -21.33
N GLU A 3 -23.68 6.01 -21.19
CA GLU A 3 -22.55 6.94 -21.08
C GLU A 3 -21.78 6.67 -19.80
N GLU A 4 -20.46 6.47 -19.92
CA GLU A 4 -19.56 6.46 -18.77
C GLU A 4 -19.56 7.86 -18.14
N SER A 5 -20.36 8.02 -17.09
CA SER A 5 -20.29 9.19 -16.21
C SER A 5 -18.90 9.19 -15.59
N GLY A 6 -18.00 9.96 -16.20
CA GLY A 6 -16.71 10.29 -15.60
C GLY A 6 -16.99 10.98 -14.26
N LYS A 7 -16.71 10.27 -13.17
CA LYS A 7 -16.80 10.82 -11.82
C LYS A 7 -15.87 12.03 -11.79
N ALA A 8 -16.44 13.23 -11.64
CA ALA A 8 -15.64 14.45 -11.53
C ALA A 8 -14.60 14.27 -10.41
N PRO A 9 -13.36 14.78 -10.57
CA PRO A 9 -12.37 14.68 -9.51
C PRO A 9 -12.95 15.31 -8.23
N GLU A 10 -12.74 14.64 -7.09
CA GLU A 10 -13.14 15.14 -5.78
C GLU A 10 -12.31 16.39 -5.46
N GLN A 11 -12.78 17.54 -5.92
CA GLN A 11 -12.12 18.82 -5.72
C GLN A 11 -12.53 19.39 -4.37
N ILE A 12 -11.55 19.60 -3.48
CA ILE A 12 -11.77 20.30 -2.22
C ILE A 12 -11.50 21.79 -2.46
N THR A 13 -12.55 22.59 -2.46
CA THR A 13 -12.45 24.05 -2.61
C THR A 13 -12.40 24.71 -1.23
N ILE A 14 -11.26 25.32 -0.89
CA ILE A 14 -11.05 26.04 0.37
C ILE A 14 -10.93 27.53 0.04
N VAL A 15 -11.93 28.32 0.44
CA VAL A 15 -11.98 29.76 0.17
C VAL A 15 -11.44 30.52 1.39
N ASN A 16 -10.39 31.32 1.18
CA ASN A 16 -9.79 32.20 2.20
C ASN A 16 -9.23 31.49 3.46
N GLY A 17 -8.79 30.23 3.32
CA GLY A 17 -8.18 29.47 4.43
C GLY A 17 -9.14 29.10 5.57
N LYS A 18 -10.44 29.38 5.42
CA LYS A 18 -11.46 28.92 6.39
C LYS A 18 -11.65 27.41 6.22
N PRO A 19 -11.88 26.66 7.31
CA PRO A 19 -12.28 25.25 7.22
C PRO A 19 -13.47 25.11 6.25
N ALA A 20 -13.40 24.12 5.37
CA ALA A 20 -14.56 23.74 4.57
C ALA A 20 -15.70 23.31 5.51
N GLU A 21 -16.96 23.37 5.07
CA GLU A 21 -18.12 22.99 5.91
C GLU A 21 -18.01 21.55 6.44
N CYS A 22 -17.30 20.70 5.72
CA CYS A 22 -17.00 19.33 6.13
C CYS A 22 -15.92 19.19 7.20
N GLY A 23 -15.21 20.27 7.55
CA GLY A 23 -14.10 20.28 8.51
C GLY A 23 -12.71 20.10 7.91
N CYS A 24 -12.56 19.94 6.59
CA CYS A 24 -11.24 19.92 5.93
C CYS A 24 -10.56 21.30 6.04
N THR A 25 -9.24 21.33 6.22
CA THR A 25 -8.46 22.58 6.34
C THR A 25 -7.28 22.60 5.39
N MET A 26 -6.84 23.79 4.97
CA MET A 26 -5.60 23.98 4.22
C MET A 26 -4.76 25.03 4.92
N ALA A 27 -3.45 24.76 5.03
CA ALA A 27 -2.46 25.71 5.48
C ALA A 27 -1.51 26.02 4.32
N PHE A 28 -1.34 27.30 4.03
CA PHE A 28 -0.39 27.79 3.03
C PHE A 28 0.81 28.43 3.74
N SER A 29 2.00 28.16 3.23
CA SER A 29 3.25 28.80 3.64
C SER A 29 4.01 29.23 2.38
N SER A 30 4.22 30.54 2.20
CA SER A 30 4.89 31.12 1.02
C SER A 30 6.41 30.93 1.00
N GLY A 31 6.95 30.08 1.89
CA GLY A 31 8.39 29.83 2.04
C GLY A 31 9.26 31.07 2.30
N GLY A 32 8.67 32.25 2.48
CA GLY A 32 9.36 33.54 2.60
C GLY A 32 10.29 33.88 1.42
N GLY A 33 10.14 33.21 0.27
CA GLY A 33 11.08 33.29 -0.85
C GLY A 33 12.42 32.55 -0.64
N GLN A 34 12.56 31.75 0.43
CA GLN A 34 13.77 30.95 0.70
C GLN A 34 13.61 29.44 0.40
N TYR A 35 12.37 28.92 0.42
CA TYR A 35 12.01 27.56 0.01
C TYR A 35 10.70 27.56 -0.80
N SER A 36 10.33 26.42 -1.40
CA SER A 36 9.10 26.27 -2.18
C SER A 36 7.83 26.59 -1.38
N ASP A 37 6.83 27.14 -2.05
CA ASP A 37 5.47 27.30 -1.51
C ASP A 37 4.91 25.95 -1.06
N VAL A 38 4.46 25.87 0.19
CA VAL A 38 3.90 24.63 0.77
C VAL A 38 2.41 24.78 0.98
N HIS A 39 1.65 23.91 0.34
CA HIS A 39 0.22 23.72 0.59
C HIS A 39 0.02 22.42 1.39
N ARG A 40 -0.42 22.53 2.65
CA ARG A 40 -0.79 21.38 3.49
C ARG A 40 -2.30 21.27 3.53
N VAL A 41 -2.85 20.09 3.21
CA VAL A 41 -4.28 19.82 3.28
C VAL A 41 -4.55 18.77 4.36
N THR A 42 -5.51 19.04 5.24
CA THR A 42 -5.99 18.13 6.29
C THR A 42 -7.43 17.75 5.98
N LEU A 43 -7.70 16.46 5.86
CA LEU A 43 -9.01 15.94 5.48
C LEU A 43 -9.81 15.52 6.73
N CYS A 44 -11.10 15.85 6.79
CA CYS A 44 -12.02 15.36 7.83
C CYS A 44 -12.36 13.89 7.61
N GLU A 45 -12.92 13.18 8.61
CA GLU A 45 -13.19 11.74 8.52
C GLU A 45 -14.01 11.31 7.28
N VAL A 46 -15.00 12.12 6.87
CA VAL A 46 -15.85 11.88 5.69
C VAL A 46 -15.09 12.04 4.37
N HIS A 47 -14.10 12.93 4.30
CA HIS A 47 -13.24 13.11 3.13
C HIS A 47 -11.90 12.40 3.26
N ARG A 48 -11.66 11.81 4.44
CA ARG A 48 -10.55 10.94 4.77
C ARG A 48 -10.92 9.49 4.45
N THR A 49 -12.13 9.15 4.00
CA THR A 49 -12.41 7.83 3.43
C THR A 49 -11.55 7.63 2.19
N LYS A 50 -10.45 6.87 2.18
CA LYS A 50 -9.84 5.99 3.19
C LYS A 50 -8.50 6.59 3.63
N THR A 51 -8.20 6.55 4.93
CA THR A 51 -6.83 6.31 5.42
C THR A 51 -6.48 4.90 4.99
N GLY A 52 -6.23 4.82 3.70
CA GLY A 52 -6.19 3.58 2.98
C GLY A 52 -4.83 3.00 3.22
N PHE A 53 -4.87 1.77 3.73
CA PHE A 53 -3.83 0.78 3.61
C PHE A 53 -2.76 1.15 2.55
N GLY A 54 -1.53 1.44 2.97
CA GLY A 54 -0.50 2.08 2.15
C GLY A 54 0.91 1.74 2.66
N PRO A 55 1.98 2.32 2.09
CA PRO A 55 3.34 1.98 2.50
C PRO A 55 3.56 2.29 3.99
N THR A 56 4.24 1.37 4.67
CA THR A 56 4.64 1.50 6.08
C THR A 56 6.07 0.98 6.27
N GLU A 57 6.64 1.19 7.45
CA GLU A 57 7.96 0.68 7.80
C GLU A 57 8.00 -0.86 7.73
N VAL A 58 9.00 -1.39 7.02
CA VAL A 58 9.23 -2.82 6.85
C VAL A 58 10.29 -3.25 7.85
N VAL A 59 9.86 -3.94 8.91
CA VAL A 59 10.74 -4.50 9.94
C VAL A 59 10.59 -6.01 9.93
N ARG A 60 11.48 -6.70 9.21
CA ARG A 60 11.45 -8.16 9.08
C ARG A 60 11.70 -8.84 10.43
N ASP A 61 11.15 -10.03 10.59
CA ASP A 61 11.40 -10.89 11.74
C ASP A 61 12.76 -11.61 11.64
N GLU A 62 13.07 -12.43 12.64
CA GLU A 62 14.34 -13.17 12.75
C GLU A 62 14.58 -14.15 11.59
N ASN A 63 13.54 -14.54 10.86
CA ASN A 63 13.61 -15.45 9.72
C ASN A 63 13.49 -14.71 8.37
N GLY A 64 13.42 -13.38 8.39
CA GLY A 64 13.37 -12.54 7.20
C GLY A 64 11.96 -12.26 6.65
N TYR A 65 10.91 -12.76 7.31
CA TYR A 65 9.53 -12.55 6.89
C TYR A 65 8.99 -11.22 7.40
N TRP A 66 7.90 -10.75 6.80
CA TRP A 66 7.25 -9.52 7.24
C TRP A 66 5.78 -9.48 6.81
N TYR A 67 4.92 -8.99 7.69
CA TYR A 67 3.49 -8.85 7.42
C TYR A 67 3.07 -7.41 7.64
N HIS A 68 2.38 -6.82 6.66
CA HIS A 68 1.90 -5.47 6.83
C HIS A 68 0.89 -5.41 8.01
N PRO A 69 1.09 -4.55 9.02
CA PRO A 69 0.35 -4.57 10.29
C PRO A 69 -1.15 -4.29 10.15
N CYS A 70 -1.57 -3.65 9.07
CA CYS A 70 -2.98 -3.40 8.77
C CYS A 70 -3.65 -4.47 7.89
N ILE A 71 -2.97 -5.57 7.56
CA ILE A 71 -3.63 -6.73 6.92
C ILE A 71 -4.49 -7.41 8.00
N PRO A 72 -5.80 -7.62 7.77
CA PRO A 72 -6.63 -8.37 8.71
C PRO A 72 -6.11 -9.79 8.91
N ALA A 73 -6.27 -10.34 10.10
CA ALA A 73 -6.11 -11.77 10.30
C ALA A 73 -7.25 -12.48 9.58
N PHE A 74 -6.92 -13.23 8.52
CA PHE A 74 -7.85 -14.16 7.89
C PHE A 74 -7.93 -15.42 8.74
N ASP A 75 -9.00 -16.20 8.59
CA ASP A 75 -9.34 -17.35 9.42
C ASP A 75 -8.39 -18.57 9.28
N GLY A 76 -7.26 -18.39 8.58
CA GLY A 76 -6.30 -19.45 8.29
C GLY A 76 -6.83 -20.49 7.31
N SER A 77 -8.00 -20.25 6.70
CA SER A 77 -8.43 -21.07 5.58
C SER A 77 -7.50 -20.85 4.38
N GLU A 78 -7.31 -21.89 3.59
CA GLU A 78 -6.56 -21.83 2.32
C GLU A 78 -7.34 -21.06 1.24
N ASP A 79 -8.53 -20.53 1.55
CA ASP A 79 -9.35 -19.78 0.62
C ASP A 79 -8.79 -18.36 0.42
N PRO A 80 -8.31 -18.01 -0.79
CA PRO A 80 -7.80 -16.67 -1.06
C PRO A 80 -8.91 -15.64 -1.32
N GLU A 81 -10.18 -16.05 -1.45
CA GLU A 81 -11.29 -15.13 -1.75
C GLU A 81 -11.43 -13.98 -0.74
N PRO A 82 -11.41 -14.20 0.59
CA PRO A 82 -11.49 -13.12 1.57
C PRO A 82 -10.36 -12.10 1.44
N TYR A 83 -9.15 -12.57 1.14
CA TYR A 83 -7.98 -11.72 0.94
C TYR A 83 -8.11 -10.87 -0.33
N HIS A 84 -8.50 -11.48 -1.45
CA HIS A 84 -8.73 -10.76 -2.71
C HIS A 84 -9.91 -9.78 -2.63
N ALA A 85 -11.00 -10.16 -1.96
CA ALA A 85 -12.14 -9.30 -1.72
C ALA A 85 -11.73 -8.07 -0.89
N TRP A 86 -10.91 -8.27 0.14
CA TRP A 86 -10.37 -7.19 0.94
C TRP A 86 -9.44 -6.27 0.11
N LEU A 87 -8.52 -6.80 -0.71
CA LEU A 87 -7.67 -5.99 -1.60
C LEU A 87 -8.50 -5.11 -2.56
N LYS A 88 -9.54 -5.70 -3.17
CA LYS A 88 -10.48 -4.98 -4.04
C LYS A 88 -11.25 -3.92 -3.26
N ALA A 89 -11.74 -4.26 -2.08
CA ALA A 89 -12.41 -3.32 -1.18
C ALA A 89 -11.48 -2.19 -0.74
N GLN A 90 -10.16 -2.41 -0.66
CA GLN A 90 -9.15 -1.38 -0.42
C GLN A 90 -8.82 -0.54 -1.67
N GLY A 91 -9.11 -1.03 -2.88
CA GLY A 91 -8.74 -0.35 -4.13
C GLY A 91 -7.27 -0.59 -4.49
N LEU A 92 -6.78 -1.80 -4.22
CA LEU A 92 -5.39 -2.20 -4.45
C LEU A 92 -5.31 -3.20 -5.60
N GLN A 93 -4.29 -3.04 -6.43
CA GLN A 93 -3.84 -4.06 -7.37
C GLN A 93 -2.70 -4.85 -6.75
N LEU A 94 -2.75 -6.17 -6.86
CA LEU A 94 -1.75 -7.11 -6.35
C LEU A 94 -0.77 -7.52 -7.45
N SER A 95 0.50 -7.65 -7.09
CA SER A 95 1.53 -8.36 -7.84
C SER A 95 2.30 -9.23 -6.85
N TRP A 96 2.76 -10.39 -7.29
CA TRP A 96 3.47 -11.34 -6.44
C TRP A 96 4.73 -11.85 -7.13
N GLY A 97 5.66 -12.36 -6.33
CA GLY A 97 6.83 -13.11 -6.76
C GLY A 97 7.13 -14.19 -5.71
N SER A 98 7.97 -15.15 -6.08
CA SER A 98 8.47 -16.15 -5.14
C SER A 98 9.98 -16.17 -5.18
N LEU A 99 10.58 -16.56 -4.06
CA LEU A 99 12.03 -16.69 -3.95
C LEU A 99 12.61 -17.66 -4.99
N GLU A 100 11.91 -18.78 -5.23
CA GLU A 100 12.32 -19.78 -6.22
C GLU A 100 12.35 -19.23 -7.65
N ILE A 101 11.42 -18.33 -7.99
CA ILE A 101 11.37 -17.71 -9.32
C ILE A 101 12.44 -16.61 -9.44
N ASP A 102 12.65 -15.83 -8.39
CA ASP A 102 13.61 -14.72 -8.37
C ASP A 102 15.06 -15.22 -8.38
N LEU A 103 15.35 -16.38 -7.79
CA LEU A 103 16.68 -16.93 -7.60
C LEU A 103 16.71 -18.42 -7.94
N ALA A 104 17.15 -18.76 -9.16
CA ALA A 104 17.30 -20.15 -9.61
C ALA A 104 18.35 -20.96 -8.81
N ASP A 105 19.28 -20.28 -8.14
CA ASP A 105 20.25 -20.86 -7.21
C ASP A 105 20.33 -19.91 -6.00
N HIS A 106 19.83 -20.36 -4.85
CA HIS A 106 19.60 -19.48 -3.71
C HIS A 106 20.76 -19.58 -2.70
N PRO A 107 21.58 -18.52 -2.53
CA PRO A 107 22.76 -18.57 -1.66
C PRO A 107 22.46 -18.74 -0.17
N TYR A 108 21.18 -18.66 0.23
CA TYR A 108 20.73 -18.87 1.62
C TYR A 108 19.89 -20.15 1.79
N TRP A 109 19.80 -21.01 0.76
CA TRP A 109 19.15 -22.31 0.85
C TRP A 109 20.09 -23.29 1.56
N ASN A 110 20.12 -23.25 2.89
CA ASN A 110 20.84 -24.21 3.72
C ASN A 110 19.94 -25.36 4.20
N GLY A 111 18.68 -25.43 3.73
CA GLY A 111 17.65 -26.35 4.21
C GLY A 111 16.82 -25.83 5.39
N GLU A 112 17.05 -24.61 5.86
CA GLU A 112 16.25 -23.92 6.87
C GLU A 112 15.10 -23.12 6.21
N ALA A 113 13.95 -23.08 6.88
CA ALA A 113 12.80 -22.30 6.46
C ALA A 113 12.99 -20.81 6.83
N ASN A 114 13.82 -20.11 6.05
CA ASN A 114 14.02 -18.67 6.19
C ASN A 114 14.30 -18.00 4.84
N CYS A 115 14.14 -16.67 4.78
CA CYS A 115 14.44 -15.85 3.61
C CYS A 115 15.42 -14.71 3.93
N ILE A 116 16.32 -14.97 4.89
CA ILE A 116 17.31 -13.98 5.32
C ILE A 116 18.20 -13.62 4.13
N GLY A 117 18.30 -12.32 3.84
CA GLY A 117 19.11 -11.80 2.73
C GLY A 117 18.42 -11.77 1.37
N TRP A 118 17.16 -12.25 1.25
CA TRP A 118 16.36 -12.06 0.05
C TRP A 118 15.84 -10.62 -0.06
N ASP A 119 16.16 -9.92 -1.15
CA ASP A 119 15.66 -8.59 -1.47
C ASP A 119 14.80 -8.62 -2.75
N PRO A 120 13.50 -8.98 -2.64
CA PRO A 120 12.63 -9.06 -3.81
C PRO A 120 12.50 -7.71 -4.49
N ARG A 121 12.59 -7.69 -5.82
CA ARG A 121 12.49 -6.44 -6.58
C ARG A 121 11.03 -6.02 -6.73
N SER A 122 10.74 -4.78 -6.34
CA SER A 122 9.43 -4.17 -6.60
C SER A 122 9.14 -4.11 -8.12
N PRO A 123 7.90 -4.40 -8.55
CA PRO A 123 7.50 -4.28 -9.96
C PRO A 123 7.59 -2.85 -10.52
N GLY A 124 7.67 -1.82 -9.67
CA GLY A 124 7.83 -0.42 -10.09
C GLY A 124 7.68 0.59 -8.94
N PRO A 125 7.86 1.89 -9.21
CA PRO A 125 7.90 2.93 -8.17
C PRO A 125 6.57 3.14 -7.44
N GLU A 126 5.44 2.80 -8.07
CA GLU A 126 4.09 2.95 -7.50
C GLU A 126 3.69 1.78 -6.59
N TRP A 127 4.55 0.76 -6.46
CA TRP A 127 4.28 -0.44 -5.69
C TRP A 127 4.94 -0.38 -4.32
N PHE A 128 4.21 -0.81 -3.30
CA PHE A 128 4.68 -0.93 -1.92
C PHE A 128 4.50 -2.35 -1.41
N LEU A 129 5.31 -2.75 -0.43
CA LEU A 129 5.33 -4.11 0.10
C LEU A 129 4.06 -4.39 0.92
N LEU A 130 3.38 -5.49 0.61
CA LEU A 130 2.29 -6.04 1.44
C LEU A 130 2.80 -7.04 2.47
N GLY A 131 3.80 -7.82 2.09
CA GLY A 131 4.35 -8.83 2.96
C GLY A 131 5.31 -9.75 2.24
N ILE A 132 6.13 -10.42 3.03
CA ILE A 132 6.91 -11.59 2.69
C ILE A 132 6.33 -12.71 3.54
N PHE A 133 5.57 -13.57 2.89
CA PHE A 133 4.78 -14.63 3.50
C PHE A 133 5.57 -15.93 3.46
N ASP A 134 5.49 -16.68 4.56
CA ASP A 134 5.90 -18.07 4.58
C ASP A 134 4.77 -18.92 3.98
N THR A 135 5.05 -19.63 2.89
CA THR A 135 4.10 -20.55 2.24
C THR A 135 4.72 -21.93 2.13
N GLU A 136 3.91 -22.95 1.82
CA GLU A 136 4.39 -24.32 1.65
C GLU A 136 5.39 -24.46 0.48
N ASP A 137 5.27 -23.59 -0.53
CA ASP A 137 6.17 -23.50 -1.68
C ASP A 137 7.37 -22.57 -1.40
N GLY A 138 7.56 -22.19 -0.14
CA GLY A 138 8.63 -21.31 0.33
C GLY A 138 8.24 -19.84 0.39
N PRO A 139 9.23 -18.94 0.51
CA PRO A 139 8.95 -17.52 0.73
C PRO A 139 8.31 -16.84 -0.50
N HIS A 140 7.15 -16.21 -0.31
CA HIS A 140 6.44 -15.42 -1.32
C HIS A 140 6.40 -13.94 -0.97
N VAL A 141 6.61 -13.06 -1.94
CA VAL A 141 6.49 -11.62 -1.78
C VAL A 141 5.22 -11.11 -2.45
N HIS A 142 4.46 -10.28 -1.75
CA HIS A 142 3.33 -9.55 -2.32
C HIS A 142 3.59 -8.05 -2.33
N TRP A 143 3.28 -7.43 -3.46
CA TRP A 143 3.32 -6.00 -3.70
C TRP A 143 1.92 -5.48 -4.00
N ALA A 144 1.60 -4.30 -3.49
CA ALA A 144 0.38 -3.59 -3.82
C ALA A 144 0.67 -2.25 -4.47
N ARG A 145 -0.20 -1.83 -5.38
CA ARG A 145 -0.32 -0.43 -5.78
C ARG A 145 -1.76 0.02 -5.75
N ARG A 146 -1.97 1.33 -5.72
CA ARG A 146 -3.32 1.90 -5.89
C ARG A 146 -3.78 1.70 -7.33
N VAL A 147 -5.02 1.25 -7.50
CA VAL A 147 -5.69 1.38 -8.80
C VAL A 147 -6.04 2.86 -8.94
N ALA A 148 -5.45 3.54 -9.92
CA ALA A 148 -5.84 4.90 -10.26
C ALA A 148 -7.33 4.88 -10.63
N SER A 149 -8.14 5.51 -9.81
CA SER A 149 -9.59 5.69 -10.00
C SER A 149 -9.89 6.82 -10.96
#